data_AF-Q030N0-F1
#
_entry.id   AF-Q030N0-F1
#
_cell.length_a   1.000
_cell.length_b   1.000
_cell.length_c   1.000
_cell.angle_alpha   90.00
_cell.angle_beta   90.00
_cell.angle_gamma   90.00
#
_symmetry.space_group_name_H-M   'P 1'
#
loop_
_entity.id
_entity.type
_entity.pdbx_description
1 polymer ?
#
loop_
_entity_poly.entity_id
_entity_poly.type
_entity_poly.pdbx_seq_one_letter_code
_entity_poly.pdbx_strand_id
1 'polypeptide(L)'
;MMKKNKKAVVLGGGGHFGIAWELGYLRGLEEGGLPIREADIFVGTSAGSQASVIVTSDKDWDLIWKEQIEKEIDEITPISDEKMGELFKTFENIAQTAHSAEEWITAEAEISKQTKAFITNQERLDMLKERYGSGQASWNNKCEL
;
A
#
# COMPACT_ATOMS: atom_id res chain seq x y z
N MET A 1 24.14 -26.50 -9.42
CA MET A 1 22.75 -26.12 -9.05
C MET A 1 22.44 -24.82 -9.78
N MET A 2 21.44 -24.80 -10.69
CA MET A 2 21.08 -23.57 -11.40
C MET A 2 20.45 -22.59 -10.42
N LYS A 3 20.86 -21.31 -10.50
CA LYS A 3 20.30 -20.24 -9.67
C LYS A 3 18.85 -20.03 -10.10
N LYS A 4 17.87 -20.31 -9.23
CA LYS A 4 16.47 -19.98 -9.49
C LYS A 4 16.37 -18.46 -9.58
N ASN A 5 15.82 -17.93 -10.67
CA ASN A 5 15.53 -16.50 -10.78
C ASN A 5 14.44 -16.17 -9.75
N LYS A 6 14.76 -15.26 -8.82
CA LYS A 6 13.78 -14.73 -7.89
C LYS A 6 12.74 -13.91 -8.65
N LYS A 7 11.46 -14.06 -8.30
CA LYS A 7 10.33 -13.31 -8.85
C LYS A 7 9.84 -12.30 -7.82
N ALA A 8 9.49 -11.11 -8.28
CA ALA A 8 8.97 -10.04 -7.46
C ALA A 8 7.64 -9.55 -8.02
N VAL A 9 6.70 -9.22 -7.13
CA VAL A 9 5.49 -8.46 -7.44
C VAL A 9 5.65 -7.08 -6.82
N VAL A 10 5.57 -6.04 -7.65
CA VAL A 10 5.73 -4.64 -7.22
C VAL A 10 4.44 -3.89 -7.51
N LEU A 11 3.82 -3.37 -6.45
CA LEU A 11 2.50 -2.73 -6.47
C LEU A 11 2.61 -1.26 -6.05
N GLY A 12 1.90 -0.40 -6.78
CA GLY A 12 2.04 1.05 -6.70
C GLY A 12 1.03 1.69 -5.76
N GLY A 13 1.09 3.01 -5.64
CA GLY A 13 0.00 3.79 -5.02
C GLY A 13 -1.18 3.94 -5.98
N GLY A 14 -2.37 4.17 -5.44
CA GLY A 14 -3.58 4.41 -6.24
C GLY A 14 -4.88 4.54 -5.45
N GLY A 15 -4.79 4.69 -4.13
CA GLY A 15 -5.96 4.70 -3.24
C GLY A 15 -6.83 3.44 -3.37
N HIS A 16 -8.12 3.59 -3.10
CA HIS A 16 -9.09 2.49 -3.14
C HIS A 16 -9.24 1.87 -4.53
N PHE A 17 -9.26 2.73 -5.57
CA PHE A 17 -9.28 2.28 -6.94
C PHE A 17 -8.05 1.42 -7.27
N GLY A 18 -6.86 1.86 -6.86
CA GLY A 18 -5.62 1.13 -7.06
C GLY A 18 -5.67 -0.26 -6.44
N ILE A 19 -6.16 -0.38 -5.20
CA ILE A 19 -6.32 -1.69 -4.53
C ILE A 19 -7.23 -2.59 -5.36
N ALA A 20 -8.40 -2.09 -5.79
CA ALA A 20 -9.34 -2.89 -6.55
C ALA A 20 -8.78 -3.34 -7.91
N TRP A 21 -8.11 -2.43 -8.61
CA TRP A 21 -7.44 -2.72 -9.87
C TRP A 21 -6.32 -3.76 -9.72
N GLU A 22 -5.45 -3.59 -8.72
CA GLU A 22 -4.34 -4.51 -8.45
C GLU A 22 -4.85 -5.91 -8.11
N LEU A 23 -5.81 -6.04 -7.18
CA LEU A 23 -6.36 -7.34 -6.78
C LEU A 23 -7.04 -8.05 -7.95
N GLY A 24 -7.84 -7.33 -8.76
CA GLY A 24 -8.47 -7.90 -9.95
C GLY A 24 -7.46 -8.34 -11.00
N TYR A 25 -6.42 -7.53 -11.24
CA TYR A 25 -5.36 -7.85 -12.19
C TYR A 25 -4.57 -9.10 -11.75
N LEU A 26 -4.17 -9.17 -10.48
CA LEU A 26 -3.42 -10.31 -9.94
C LEU A 26 -4.26 -11.60 -9.95
N ARG A 27 -5.56 -11.53 -9.60
CA ARG A 27 -6.49 -12.67 -9.72
C ARG A 27 -6.54 -13.17 -11.17
N GLY A 28 -6.74 -12.27 -12.13
CA GLY A 28 -6.81 -12.62 -13.55
C GLY A 28 -5.50 -13.25 -14.07
N LEU A 29 -4.34 -12.80 -13.59
CA LEU A 29 -3.06 -13.43 -13.90
C LEU A 29 -2.94 -14.85 -13.34
N GLU A 30 -3.38 -15.09 -12.10
CA GLU A 30 -3.40 -16.45 -11.53
C GLU A 30 -4.38 -17.37 -12.26
N GLU A 31 -5.57 -16.89 -12.60
CA GLU A 31 -6.54 -17.62 -13.43
C GLU A 31 -5.98 -17.93 -14.83
N GLY A 32 -5.13 -17.04 -15.35
CA GLY A 32 -4.36 -17.24 -16.59
C GLY A 32 -3.16 -18.20 -16.47
N GLY A 33 -2.93 -18.78 -15.29
CA GLY A 33 -1.87 -19.76 -15.04
C GLY A 33 -0.52 -19.18 -14.63
N LEU A 34 -0.43 -17.88 -14.33
CA LEU A 34 0.77 -17.28 -13.75
C LEU A 34 0.66 -17.31 -12.22
N PRO A 35 1.45 -18.13 -11.50
CA PRO A 35 1.31 -18.26 -10.04
C PRO A 35 1.90 -17.03 -9.31
N ILE A 36 1.10 -15.98 -9.19
CA ILE A 36 1.46 -14.70 -8.56
C ILE A 36 1.84 -14.91 -7.09
N ARG A 37 1.05 -15.69 -6.35
CA ARG A 37 1.24 -15.93 -4.91
C ARG A 37 2.44 -16.83 -4.60
N GLU A 38 3.10 -17.37 -5.63
CA GLU A 38 4.40 -18.05 -5.52
C GLU A 38 5.61 -17.12 -5.74
N ALA A 39 5.40 -15.82 -5.93
CA ALA A 39 6.50 -14.86 -5.98
C ALA A 39 7.30 -14.86 -4.67
N ASP A 40 8.61 -14.66 -4.79
CA ASP A 40 9.53 -14.71 -3.64
C ASP A 40 9.45 -13.43 -2.80
N ILE A 41 8.99 -12.31 -3.38
CA ILE A 41 8.85 -11.02 -2.69
C ILE A 41 7.68 -10.20 -3.24
N PHE A 42 6.98 -9.52 -2.33
CA PHE A 42 5.99 -8.50 -2.62
C PHE A 42 6.49 -7.16 -2.08
N VAL A 43 6.46 -6.13 -2.91
CA VAL A 43 6.81 -4.75 -2.53
C VAL A 43 5.65 -3.86 -2.90
N GLY A 44 5.09 -3.15 -1.92
CA GLY A 44 3.90 -2.34 -2.10
C GLY A 44 4.01 -0.98 -1.43
N THR A 45 3.52 0.08 -2.10
CA THR A 45 3.43 1.43 -1.52
C THR A 45 1.98 1.91 -1.51
N SER A 46 1.49 2.46 -0.38
CA SER A 46 0.12 2.97 -0.26
C SER A 46 -0.91 1.87 -0.58
N ALA A 47 -1.68 1.99 -1.67
CA ALA A 47 -2.59 0.96 -2.18
C ALA A 47 -1.89 -0.41 -2.29
N GLY A 48 -0.72 -0.44 -2.92
CA GLY A 48 0.06 -1.65 -3.11
C GLY A 48 0.53 -2.28 -1.79
N SER A 49 0.73 -1.49 -0.73
CA SER A 49 1.05 -2.04 0.59
C SER A 49 -0.12 -2.86 1.12
N GLN A 50 -1.34 -2.35 0.99
CA GLN A 50 -2.53 -3.09 1.39
C GLN A 50 -2.77 -4.31 0.49
N ALA A 51 -2.74 -4.13 -0.83
CA ALA A 51 -2.93 -5.23 -1.78
C ALA A 51 -1.92 -6.36 -1.55
N SER A 52 -0.64 -6.03 -1.30
CA SER A 52 0.40 -7.01 -0.99
C SER A 52 0.09 -7.81 0.29
N VAL A 53 -0.32 -7.14 1.37
CA VAL A 53 -0.69 -7.81 2.64
C VAL A 53 -1.85 -8.78 2.42
N ILE A 54 -2.87 -8.37 1.67
CA ILE A 54 -4.04 -9.21 1.42
C ILE A 54 -3.67 -10.42 0.55
N VAL A 55 -2.97 -10.21 -0.57
CA VAL A 55 -2.62 -11.30 -1.51
C VAL A 55 -1.65 -12.31 -0.89
N THR A 56 -0.79 -11.87 0.02
CA THR A 56 0.17 -12.75 0.71
C THR A 56 -0.40 -13.45 1.96
N SER A 57 -1.61 -13.09 2.38
CA SER A 57 -2.32 -13.75 3.49
C SER A 57 -2.72 -15.18 3.14
N ASP A 58 -3.39 -15.87 4.06
CA ASP A 58 -3.95 -17.21 3.89
C ASP A 58 -5.34 -17.21 3.22
N LYS A 59 -5.92 -16.03 2.94
CA LYS A 59 -7.24 -15.90 2.29
C LYS A 59 -7.21 -16.45 0.86
N ASP A 60 -8.27 -17.14 0.43
CA ASP A 60 -8.47 -17.46 -0.98
C ASP A 60 -8.97 -16.23 -1.77
N TRP A 61 -8.95 -16.32 -3.11
CA TRP A 61 -9.35 -15.19 -3.96
C TRP A 61 -10.81 -14.81 -3.82
N ASP A 62 -11.71 -15.74 -3.50
CA ASP A 62 -13.13 -15.45 -3.38
C ASP A 62 -13.41 -14.66 -2.09
N LEU A 63 -12.74 -15.01 -0.99
CA LEU A 63 -12.78 -14.24 0.25
C LEU A 63 -12.13 -12.86 0.08
N ILE A 64 -10.97 -12.78 -0.59
CA ILE A 64 -10.33 -11.51 -0.92
C ILE A 64 -11.29 -10.62 -1.73
N TRP A 65 -11.93 -11.19 -2.75
CA TRP A 65 -12.86 -10.46 -3.61
C TRP A 65 -14.05 -9.92 -2.81
N LYS A 66 -14.68 -10.77 -2.03
CA LYS A 66 -15.81 -10.40 -1.18
C LYS A 66 -15.45 -9.28 -0.20
N GLU A 67 -14.31 -9.37 0.47
CA GLU A 67 -13.94 -8.45 1.55
C GLU A 67 -13.30 -7.15 1.07
N GLN A 68 -12.62 -7.15 -0.07
CA GLN A 68 -11.85 -5.99 -0.54
C GLN A 68 -12.49 -5.26 -1.74
N ILE A 69 -13.34 -5.96 -2.51
CA ILE A 69 -13.95 -5.42 -3.73
C ILE A 69 -15.46 -5.23 -3.56
N GLU A 70 -16.18 -6.25 -3.09
CA GLU A 70 -17.64 -6.20 -2.99
C GLU A 70 -18.12 -5.44 -1.74
N LYS A 71 -17.37 -5.55 -0.64
CA LYS A 71 -17.70 -4.85 0.59
C LYS A 71 -17.53 -3.34 0.38
N GLU A 72 -18.63 -2.61 0.52
CA GLU A 72 -18.58 -1.16 0.63
C GLU A 72 -17.85 -0.76 1.91
N ILE A 73 -16.83 0.07 1.77
CA ILE A 73 -16.03 0.57 2.88
C ILE A 73 -16.12 2.08 2.86
N ASP A 74 -16.64 2.64 3.94
CA ASP A 74 -16.62 4.08 4.19
C ASP A 74 -15.31 4.45 4.89
N GLU A 75 -14.23 4.52 4.10
CA GLU A 75 -12.92 4.89 4.61
C GLU A 75 -12.73 6.40 4.53
N ILE A 76 -12.42 7.01 5.67
CA ILE A 76 -12.08 8.42 5.72
C ILE A 76 -10.72 8.62 5.05
N THR A 77 -10.70 9.34 3.93
CA THR A 77 -9.44 9.82 3.36
C THR A 77 -8.94 10.97 4.24
N PRO A 78 -7.79 10.84 4.94
CA PRO A 78 -7.38 11.80 5.98
C PRO A 78 -7.04 13.20 5.46
N ILE A 79 -6.87 13.34 4.15
CA ILE A 79 -6.47 14.57 3.47
C ILE A 79 -7.29 14.71 2.19
N SER A 80 -7.88 15.89 1.97
CA SER A 80 -8.62 16.16 0.74
C SER A 80 -7.67 16.25 -0.45
N ASP A 81 -8.19 16.03 -1.66
CA ASP A 81 -7.44 16.20 -2.91
C ASP A 81 -6.78 17.59 -3.00
N GLU A 82 -7.49 18.63 -2.54
CA GLU A 82 -6.98 20.00 -2.46
C GLU A 82 -5.74 20.08 -1.56
N LYS A 83 -5.83 19.58 -0.32
CA LYS A 83 -4.70 19.58 0.63
C LYS A 83 -3.53 18.73 0.15
N MET A 84 -3.79 17.60 -0.53
CA MET A 84 -2.75 16.81 -1.19
C MET A 84 -2.06 17.61 -2.30
N GLY A 85 -2.83 18.33 -3.11
CA GLY A 85 -2.30 19.21 -4.14
C GLY A 85 -1.42 20.32 -3.56
N GLU A 86 -1.81 20.94 -2.44
CA GLU A 86 -1.00 21.91 -1.72
C GLU A 86 0.29 21.31 -1.17
N LEU A 87 0.22 20.09 -0.62
CA LEU A 87 1.39 19.38 -0.12
C LEU A 87 2.40 19.09 -1.26
N PHE A 88 1.92 18.61 -2.41
CA PHE A 88 2.78 18.38 -3.57
C PHE A 88 3.41 19.67 -4.11
N LYS A 89 2.67 20.77 -4.15
CA LYS A 89 3.23 22.09 -4.50
C LYS A 89 4.31 22.53 -3.52
N THR A 90 4.15 22.20 -2.24
CA THR A 90 5.16 22.50 -1.21
C THR A 90 6.44 21.71 -1.46
N PHE A 91 6.34 20.40 -1.74
CA PHE A 91 7.50 19.58 -2.12
C PHE A 91 8.17 20.08 -3.40
N GLU A 92 7.39 20.45 -4.42
CA GLU A 92 7.92 21.00 -5.66
C GLU A 92 8.67 22.31 -5.43
N ASN A 93 8.12 23.21 -4.62
CA ASN A 93 8.78 24.46 -4.27
C ASN A 93 10.10 24.22 -3.53
N ILE A 94 10.11 23.31 -2.53
CA ILE A 94 11.34 22.97 -1.81
C ILE A 94 12.41 22.43 -2.78
N ALA A 95 12.03 21.52 -3.67
CA ALA A 95 12.93 20.94 -4.66
C ALA A 95 13.53 21.99 -5.61
N GLN A 96 12.80 23.07 -5.89
CA GLN A 96 13.27 24.17 -6.74
C GLN A 96 14.13 25.19 -5.99
N THR A 97 13.88 25.42 -4.69
CA THR A 97 14.55 26.47 -3.92
C THR A 97 15.76 25.99 -3.13
N ALA A 98 15.82 24.71 -2.75
CA ALA A 98 16.93 24.18 -1.98
C ALA A 98 18.24 24.22 -2.80
N HIS A 99 19.32 24.74 -2.20
CA HIS A 99 20.63 24.84 -2.82
C HIS A 99 21.58 23.71 -2.42
N SER A 100 21.13 22.80 -1.54
CA SER A 100 21.88 21.62 -1.12
C SER A 100 20.95 20.49 -0.68
N ALA A 101 21.48 19.27 -0.62
CA ALA A 101 20.75 18.12 -0.07
C ALA A 101 20.39 18.29 1.41
N GLU A 102 21.26 18.94 2.20
CA GLU A 102 21.01 19.21 3.62
C GLU A 102 19.85 20.19 3.81
N GLU A 103 19.79 21.24 3.00
CA GLU A 103 18.70 22.21 3.00
C GLU A 103 17.38 21.57 2.57
N TRP A 104 17.40 20.76 1.50
CA TRP A 104 16.23 20.02 1.04
C TRP A 104 15.70 19.09 2.14
N ILE A 105 16.56 18.24 2.72
CA ILE A 105 16.17 17.30 3.77
C ILE A 105 15.62 18.03 5.00
N THR A 106 16.22 19.16 5.36
CA THR A 106 15.77 19.96 6.51
C THR A 106 14.37 20.55 6.25
N ALA A 107 14.14 21.10 5.05
CA ALA A 107 12.83 21.66 4.67
C ALA A 107 11.72 20.58 4.66
N GLU A 108 12.01 19.40 4.10
CA GLU A 108 11.10 18.24 4.14
C GLU A 108 10.83 17.78 5.59
N ALA A 109 11.87 17.76 6.43
CA ALA A 109 11.73 17.37 7.83
C ALA A 109 10.85 18.34 8.63
N GLU A 110 10.87 19.64 8.33
CA GLU A 110 9.97 20.60 8.98
C GLU A 110 8.49 20.34 8.66
N ILE A 111 8.16 19.93 7.44
CA ILE A 111 6.80 19.49 7.09
C ILE A 111 6.40 18.30 7.97
N SER A 112 7.28 17.30 8.09
CA SER A 112 7.02 16.11 8.90
C SER A 112 6.81 16.43 10.38
N LYS A 113 7.61 17.35 10.95
CA LYS A 113 7.48 17.74 12.38
C LYS A 113 6.17 18.43 12.70
N GLN A 114 5.61 19.16 11.72
CA GLN A 114 4.35 19.90 11.89
C GLN A 114 3.13 19.04 11.56
N THR A 115 3.32 17.89 10.94
CA THR A 115 2.24 16.96 10.59
C THR A 115 1.61 16.39 11.85
N LYS A 116 0.30 16.61 12.01
CA LYS A 116 -0.49 16.00 13.09
C LYS A 116 -1.31 14.85 12.54
N ALA A 117 -1.33 13.74 13.27
CA ALA A 117 -2.20 12.62 12.94
C ALA A 117 -3.67 13.08 12.98
N PHE A 118 -4.39 12.83 11.89
CA PHE A 118 -5.81 13.17 11.77
C PHE A 118 -6.71 12.30 12.68
N ILE A 119 -6.24 11.08 12.99
CA ILE A 119 -6.89 10.10 13.85
C ILE A 119 -5.92 9.56 14.90
N THR A 120 -6.49 9.08 16.00
CA THR A 120 -5.79 8.37 17.07
C THR A 120 -5.15 7.06 16.57
N ASN A 121 -4.23 6.52 17.35
CA ASN A 121 -3.63 5.21 17.04
C ASN A 121 -4.64 4.07 17.07
N GLN A 122 -5.66 4.17 17.93
CA GLN A 122 -6.71 3.16 18.03
C GLN A 122 -7.60 3.18 16.79
N GLU A 123 -8.09 4.36 16.38
CA GLU A 123 -8.85 4.51 15.13
C GLU A 123 -8.04 4.04 13.91
N ARG A 124 -6.74 4.36 13.86
CA ARG A 124 -5.85 3.84 12.80
C ARG A 124 -5.77 2.32 12.81
N LEU A 125 -5.63 1.72 13.99
CA LEU A 125 -5.59 0.26 14.12
C LEU A 125 -6.92 -0.38 13.70
N ASP A 126 -8.03 0.25 14.04
CA ASP A 126 -9.37 -0.24 13.69
C ASP A 126 -9.61 -0.14 12.17
N MET A 127 -9.17 0.95 11.53
CA MET A 127 -9.15 1.06 10.06
C MET A 127 -8.31 -0.04 9.42
N LEU A 128 -7.08 -0.29 9.92
CA LEU A 128 -6.23 -1.35 9.39
C LEU A 128 -6.85 -2.74 9.53
N LYS A 129 -7.52 -3.02 10.64
CA LYS A 129 -8.24 -4.29 10.86
C LYS A 129 -9.44 -4.42 9.93
N GLU A 130 -10.23 -3.36 9.79
CA GLU A 130 -11.39 -3.32 8.91
C GLU A 130 -10.97 -3.58 7.46
N ARG A 131 -9.86 -2.95 7.04
CA ARG A 131 -9.24 -3.15 5.72
C ARG A 131 -8.60 -4.52 5.57
N TYR A 132 -8.03 -5.12 6.62
CA TYR A 132 -7.52 -6.49 6.55
C TYR A 132 -8.64 -7.52 6.36
N GLY A 133 -9.85 -7.21 6.83
CA GLY A 133 -10.99 -8.12 6.78
C GLY A 133 -10.90 -9.21 7.85
N SER A 134 -11.51 -10.37 7.58
CA SER A 134 -11.52 -11.47 8.54
C SER A 134 -10.14 -12.12 8.71
N GLY A 135 -9.97 -12.86 9.82
CA GLY A 135 -8.74 -13.59 10.14
C GLY A 135 -7.71 -12.77 10.91
N GLN A 136 -6.52 -13.34 11.07
CA GLN A 136 -5.38 -12.67 11.70
C GLN A 136 -4.28 -12.46 10.68
N ALA A 137 -3.67 -11.28 10.70
CA ALA A 137 -2.42 -11.06 10.00
C ALA A 137 -1.37 -11.99 10.62
N SER A 138 -0.97 -13.01 9.87
CA SER A 138 0.11 -13.92 10.25
C SER A 138 1.25 -13.76 9.26
N TRP A 139 2.48 -13.85 9.76
CA TRP A 139 3.65 -13.83 8.89
C TRP A 139 3.69 -15.12 8.07
N ASN A 140 3.73 -14.97 6.76
CA ASN A 140 3.96 -16.10 5.86
C ASN A 140 5.46 -16.41 5.84
N ASN A 141 5.86 -17.55 6.40
CA ASN A 141 7.26 -18.01 6.48
C ASN A 141 7.91 -18.22 5.10
N LYS A 142 7.19 -18.04 3.99
CA LYS A 142 7.75 -18.06 2.62
C LYS A 142 8.41 -16.74 2.21
N CYS A 143 8.15 -15.65 2.92
CA CYS A 143 8.72 -14.32 2.67
C CYS A 143 9.83 -14.02 3.68
N GLU A 144 10.93 -14.78 3.65
CA GLU A 144 12.17 -14.38 4.34
C GLU A 144 12.94 -13.40 3.44
N LEU A 145 13.26 -12.21 3.99
CA LEU A 145 14.14 -11.21 3.36
C LEU A 145 15.59 -11.70 3.30
#